data_AF-E0Q6V9-F1
#
_entry.id   AF-E0Q6V9-F1
#
_cell.length_a   1.000
_cell.length_b   1.000
_cell.length_c   1.000
_cell.angle_alpha   90.00
_cell.angle_beta   90.00
_cell.angle_gamma   90.00
#
_symmetry.space_group_name_H-M   'P 1'
#
loop_
_entity.id
_entity.type
_entity.pdbx_description
1 polymer ?
#
loop_
_entity_poly.entity_id
_entity_poly.type
_entity_poly.pdbx_seq_one_letter_code
_entity_poly.pdbx_strand_id
1 'polypeptide(L)'
;MQRSDESIKTYPLLQNPFDEVGTVRLKLSKTQETELLEALRQITALSRPVYQIAMREVSVNRRNCERSGNKATAPSPINEKAFELYDEAAALVLEAARLCNEGGFVQLGRVDGMTVDFAFARMIIMSNPAPVTSFCDEKHGDPFQRLTDFKRVANAMKTVCVAEPSRKVVGDCPLCGKAVWADEDDLVGHCVGCRNRIPTAVAASELLHRLSQADVWRSQSDTSRLLGVAGVNVSQSTIATWVRRGKLETDNKGRVCFREVLERFLANAGRGC
;
A
#
# COMPACT_ATOMS: atom_id res chain seq x y z
N MET A 1 8.97 -21.06 -82.11
CA MET A 1 8.40 -20.27 -80.99
C MET A 1 7.10 -20.93 -80.59
N GLN A 2 7.15 -21.76 -79.54
CA GLN A 2 6.00 -22.39 -78.92
C GLN A 2 5.34 -21.40 -77.95
N ARG A 3 4.01 -21.29 -77.98
CA ARG A 3 3.19 -21.00 -76.80
C ARG A 3 1.83 -21.65 -77.02
N SER A 4 1.70 -22.84 -76.45
CA SER A 4 0.43 -23.52 -76.21
C SER A 4 -0.31 -22.80 -75.09
N ASP A 5 -1.57 -22.46 -75.35
CA ASP A 5 -2.54 -22.03 -74.34
C ASP A 5 -2.81 -23.20 -73.38
N GLU A 6 -2.23 -23.13 -72.19
CA GLU A 6 -2.65 -23.99 -71.07
C GLU A 6 -3.86 -23.35 -70.38
N SER A 7 -5.02 -23.96 -70.61
CA SER A 7 -6.24 -23.74 -69.85
C SER A 7 -5.99 -23.97 -68.36
N ILE A 8 -5.95 -22.88 -67.58
CA ILE A 8 -5.92 -22.95 -66.12
C ILE A 8 -7.27 -23.49 -65.67
N LYS A 9 -7.29 -24.75 -65.21
CA LYS A 9 -8.44 -25.31 -64.50
C LYS A 9 -8.61 -24.55 -63.18
N THR A 10 -9.66 -23.74 -63.09
CA THR A 10 -10.12 -23.14 -61.84
C THR A 10 -10.64 -24.26 -60.95
N TYR A 11 -9.86 -24.64 -59.93
CA TYR A 11 -10.36 -25.47 -58.85
C TYR A 11 -11.30 -24.59 -58.00
N PRO A 12 -12.53 -25.03 -57.69
CA PRO A 12 -13.36 -24.30 -56.75
C PRO A 12 -12.63 -24.24 -55.41
N LEU A 13 -12.49 -23.02 -54.87
CA LEU A 13 -12.06 -22.80 -53.50
C LEU A 13 -12.94 -23.66 -52.61
N LEU A 14 -12.33 -24.63 -51.92
CA LEU A 14 -12.97 -25.38 -50.85
C LEU A 14 -13.54 -24.35 -49.87
N GLN A 15 -14.86 -24.19 -49.88
CA GLN A 15 -15.58 -23.46 -48.84
C GLN A 15 -15.22 -24.13 -47.53
N ASN A 16 -14.59 -23.35 -46.65
CA ASN A 16 -14.21 -23.80 -45.32
C ASN A 16 -15.52 -24.06 -44.54
N PRO A 17 -15.81 -25.30 -44.10
CA PRO A 17 -17.11 -25.65 -43.52
C PRO A 17 -17.28 -25.14 -42.07
N PHE A 18 -16.56 -24.09 -41.67
CA PHE A 18 -16.62 -23.49 -40.34
C PHE A 18 -17.35 -22.14 -40.30
N ASP A 19 -17.87 -21.67 -41.44
CA ASP A 19 -18.81 -20.55 -41.48
C ASP A 19 -20.22 -20.99 -41.07
N GLU A 20 -20.46 -21.53 -39.86
CA GLU A 20 -21.83 -21.73 -39.34
C GLU A 20 -21.95 -22.15 -37.86
N VAL A 21 -21.20 -21.55 -36.93
CA VAL A 21 -21.67 -21.42 -35.53
C VAL A 21 -21.17 -20.09 -34.99
N GLY A 22 -22.09 -19.16 -34.71
CA GLY A 22 -21.78 -17.86 -34.11
C GLY A 22 -21.08 -18.00 -32.76
N THR A 23 -19.76 -18.13 -32.78
CA THR A 23 -18.91 -18.00 -31.60
C THR A 23 -19.00 -16.54 -31.19
N VAL A 24 -19.79 -16.27 -30.15
CA VAL A 24 -19.81 -14.96 -29.49
C VAL A 24 -18.38 -14.70 -29.00
N ARG A 25 -17.61 -13.93 -29.78
CA ARG A 25 -16.30 -13.42 -29.34
C ARG A 25 -16.60 -12.55 -28.12
N LEU A 26 -16.32 -13.09 -26.93
CA LEU A 26 -16.41 -12.31 -25.69
C LEU A 26 -15.46 -11.14 -25.84
N LYS A 27 -16.02 -9.94 -25.79
CA LYS A 27 -15.30 -8.69 -26.04
C LYS A 27 -15.60 -7.71 -24.93
N LEU A 28 -14.56 -7.09 -24.40
CA LEU A 28 -14.70 -5.98 -23.48
C LEU A 28 -15.39 -4.79 -24.17
N SER A 29 -16.29 -4.13 -23.45
CA SER A 29 -16.78 -2.81 -23.88
C SER A 29 -15.61 -1.81 -23.96
N LYS A 30 -15.76 -0.73 -24.74
CA LYS A 30 -14.72 0.32 -24.85
C LYS A 30 -14.29 0.87 -23.49
N THR A 31 -15.21 0.98 -22.54
CA THR A 31 -14.92 1.41 -21.17
C THR A 31 -14.03 0.39 -20.46
N GLN A 32 -14.36 -0.89 -20.55
CA GLN A 32 -13.57 -1.98 -19.95
C GLN A 32 -12.18 -2.13 -20.60
N GLU A 33 -12.08 -1.92 -21.92
CA GLU A 33 -10.78 -1.85 -22.61
C GLU A 33 -9.93 -0.72 -22.02
N THR A 34 -10.53 0.46 -21.84
CA THR A 34 -9.84 1.61 -21.24
C THR A 34 -9.38 1.31 -19.81
N GLU A 35 -10.23 0.67 -19.01
CA GLU A 35 -9.89 0.25 -17.64
C GLU A 35 -8.72 -0.75 -17.60
N LEU A 36 -8.70 -1.72 -18.53
CA LEU A 36 -7.61 -2.68 -18.63
C LEU A 36 -6.29 -1.99 -18.96
N LEU A 37 -6.30 -1.09 -19.94
CA LEU A 37 -5.10 -0.35 -20.36
C LEU A 37 -4.61 0.60 -19.27
N GLU A 38 -5.51 1.21 -18.50
CA GLU A 38 -5.14 2.03 -17.35
C GLU A 38 -4.53 1.18 -16.22
N ALA A 39 -5.11 0.01 -15.93
CA ALA A 39 -4.52 -0.92 -14.97
C ALA A 39 -3.11 -1.38 -15.41
N LEU A 40 -2.90 -1.68 -16.69
CA LEU A 40 -1.59 -1.99 -17.24
C LEU A 40 -0.60 -0.82 -17.12
N ARG A 41 -1.05 0.41 -17.39
CA ARG A 41 -0.25 1.64 -17.18
C ARG A 41 0.17 1.78 -15.73
N GLN A 42 -0.76 1.57 -14.79
CA GLN A 42 -0.51 1.64 -13.36
C GLN A 42 0.50 0.57 -12.90
N ILE A 43 0.34 -0.68 -13.32
CA ILE A 43 1.31 -1.77 -13.03
C ILE A 43 2.70 -1.39 -13.54
N THR A 44 2.79 -0.88 -14.77
CA THR A 44 4.06 -0.46 -15.35
C THR A 44 4.72 0.65 -14.53
N ALA A 45 3.95 1.66 -14.14
CA ALA A 45 4.46 2.78 -13.34
C ALA A 45 4.89 2.37 -11.92
N LEU A 46 4.21 1.40 -11.31
CA LEU A 46 4.47 0.94 -9.94
C LEU A 46 5.48 -0.21 -9.86
N SER A 47 5.83 -0.86 -10.98
CA SER A 47 6.74 -2.01 -11.04
C SER A 47 8.08 -1.76 -10.32
N ARG A 48 8.73 -0.63 -10.60
CA ARG A 48 10.00 -0.26 -9.97
C ARG A 48 9.84 0.04 -8.47
N PRO A 49 8.93 0.92 -8.01
CA PRO A 49 8.68 1.12 -6.59
C PRO A 49 8.41 -0.17 -5.81
N VAL A 50 7.55 -1.06 -6.34
CA VAL A 50 7.22 -2.34 -5.69
C VAL A 50 8.45 -3.25 -5.62
N TYR A 51 9.25 -3.33 -6.69
CA TYR A 51 10.51 -4.09 -6.67
C TYR A 51 11.48 -3.57 -5.61
N GLN A 52 11.64 -2.25 -5.49
CA GLN A 52 12.52 -1.66 -4.47
C GLN A 52 12.03 -1.94 -3.04
N ILE A 53 10.71 -1.99 -2.83
CA ILE A 53 10.12 -2.42 -1.55
C ILE A 53 10.34 -3.92 -1.31
N ALA A 54 10.20 -4.75 -2.36
CA ALA A 54 10.46 -6.18 -2.32
C ALA A 54 11.91 -6.49 -1.94
N MET A 55 12.87 -5.73 -2.47
CA MET A 55 14.30 -5.85 -2.16
C MET A 55 14.71 -5.11 -0.88
N ARG A 56 13.76 -4.51 -0.14
CA ARG A 56 14.00 -3.66 1.04
C ARG A 56 14.98 -2.49 0.79
N GLU A 57 15.15 -2.06 -0.46
CA GLU A 57 15.90 -0.85 -0.81
C GLU A 57 15.18 0.42 -0.35
N VAL A 58 13.84 0.35 -0.27
CA VAL A 58 12.97 1.44 0.19
C VAL A 58 11.98 0.91 1.23
N SER A 59 11.73 1.70 2.28
CA SER A 59 10.69 1.43 3.28
C SER A 59 9.62 2.53 3.23
N VAL A 60 8.37 2.12 3.04
CA VAL A 60 7.20 3.02 2.95
C VAL A 60 6.71 3.47 4.35
N ASN A 61 6.89 2.63 5.38
CA ASN A 61 6.52 2.94 6.77
C ASN A 61 7.75 3.36 7.59
N ARG A 62 8.04 4.67 7.60
CA ARG A 62 9.26 5.23 8.21
C ARG A 62 9.27 5.28 9.75
N ARG A 63 8.32 4.66 10.48
CA ARG A 63 8.16 4.84 11.94
C ARG A 63 7.96 3.60 12.81
N ASN A 64 8.46 2.43 12.42
CA ASN A 64 8.63 1.32 13.38
C ASN A 64 10.04 0.71 13.37
N CYS A 65 11.03 1.48 12.90
CA CYS A 65 12.45 1.10 12.97
C CYS A 65 13.00 1.19 14.40
N GLU A 66 12.25 1.78 15.35
CA GLU A 66 12.64 1.84 16.75
C GLU A 66 11.88 0.77 17.57
N ARG A 67 12.65 -0.23 18.00
CA ARG A 67 12.34 -1.19 19.08
C ARG A 67 11.28 -2.24 18.79
N SER A 68 11.62 -3.21 17.93
CA SER A 68 11.24 -4.59 18.21
C SER A 68 12.42 -5.26 18.94
N GLY A 69 12.30 -5.38 20.26
CA GLY A 69 13.26 -6.12 21.07
C GLY A 69 13.27 -7.60 20.68
N ASN A 70 14.49 -8.15 20.60
CA ASN A 70 14.86 -9.57 20.60
C ASN A 70 13.89 -10.52 19.88
N LYS A 71 14.05 -10.66 18.57
CA LYS A 71 13.81 -11.93 17.88
C LYS A 71 15.13 -12.43 17.32
N ALA A 72 15.55 -13.61 17.76
CA ALA A 72 16.80 -14.27 17.36
C ALA A 72 16.77 -14.81 15.91
N THR A 73 15.95 -14.23 15.05
CA THR A 73 15.81 -14.59 13.64
C THR A 73 16.16 -13.36 12.83
N ALA A 74 17.22 -13.43 12.04
CA ALA A 74 17.57 -12.37 11.11
C ALA A 74 16.34 -12.11 10.20
N PRO A 75 15.93 -10.84 10.01
CA PRO A 75 14.86 -10.52 9.07
C PRO A 75 15.24 -11.08 7.68
N SER A 76 14.27 -11.68 6.98
CA SER A 76 14.46 -12.09 5.58
C SER A 76 15.03 -10.92 4.77
N PRO A 77 16.03 -11.15 3.90
CA PRO A 77 16.67 -10.09 3.12
C PRO A 77 15.69 -9.42 2.15
N ILE A 78 14.56 -10.07 1.87
CA ILE A 78 13.50 -9.57 1.01
C ILE A 78 12.19 -9.38 1.78
N ASN A 79 11.30 -8.55 1.25
CA ASN A 79 9.90 -8.49 1.64
C ASN A 79 9.12 -9.48 0.75
N GLU A 80 8.94 -10.70 1.25
CA GLU A 80 8.31 -11.83 0.54
C GLU A 80 6.97 -11.46 -0.08
N LYS A 81 6.09 -10.76 0.66
CA LYS A 81 4.77 -10.36 0.15
C LYS A 81 4.85 -9.38 -1.02
N ALA A 82 5.75 -8.40 -0.94
CA ALA A 82 5.95 -7.45 -2.04
C ALA A 82 6.63 -8.13 -3.25
N PHE A 83 7.49 -9.11 -2.99
CA PHE A 83 8.12 -9.91 -4.04
C PHE A 83 7.12 -10.80 -4.77
N GLU A 84 6.26 -11.55 -4.04
CA GLU A 84 5.17 -12.35 -4.61
C GLU A 84 4.24 -11.50 -5.49
N LEU A 85 3.90 -10.29 -5.04
CA LEU A 85 3.07 -9.37 -5.81
C LEU A 85 3.77 -8.86 -7.07
N TYR A 86 5.07 -8.58 -7.01
CA TYR A 86 5.87 -8.24 -8.20
C TYR A 86 5.91 -9.41 -9.18
N ASP A 87 6.08 -10.62 -8.68
CA ASP A 87 6.13 -11.85 -9.47
C ASP A 87 4.82 -12.14 -10.19
N GLU A 88 3.71 -11.96 -9.47
CA GLU A 88 2.35 -12.07 -10.02
C GLU A 88 2.11 -11.02 -11.11
N ALA A 89 2.50 -9.77 -10.87
CA ALA A 89 2.40 -8.71 -11.88
C ALA A 89 3.24 -9.02 -13.13
N ALA A 90 4.46 -9.51 -12.93
CA ALA A 90 5.37 -9.91 -14.00
C ALA A 90 4.78 -11.04 -14.85
N ALA A 91 4.25 -12.09 -14.21
CA ALA A 91 3.60 -13.21 -14.89
C ALA A 91 2.40 -12.73 -15.73
N LEU A 92 1.53 -11.90 -15.15
CA LEU A 92 0.33 -11.40 -15.82
C LEU A 92 0.68 -10.54 -17.06
N VAL A 93 1.67 -9.64 -16.93
CA VAL A 93 2.08 -8.75 -18.01
C VAL A 93 2.84 -9.49 -19.11
N LEU A 94 3.72 -10.43 -18.75
CA LEU A 94 4.44 -11.24 -19.73
C LEU A 94 3.48 -12.14 -20.53
N GLU A 95 2.50 -12.73 -19.86
CA GLU A 95 1.51 -13.57 -20.53
C GLU A 95 0.66 -12.76 -21.52
N ALA A 96 0.17 -11.59 -21.09
CA ALA A 96 -0.52 -10.66 -21.97
C ALA A 96 0.34 -10.25 -23.17
N ALA A 97 1.61 -9.92 -22.95
CA ALA A 97 2.53 -9.53 -24.02
C ALA A 97 2.82 -10.68 -24.99
N ARG A 98 2.89 -11.92 -24.52
CA ARG A 98 3.04 -13.10 -25.40
C ARG A 98 1.85 -13.30 -26.32
N LEU A 99 0.63 -13.14 -25.79
CA LEU A 99 -0.60 -13.20 -26.61
C LEU A 99 -0.60 -12.09 -27.67
N CYS A 100 -0.09 -10.90 -27.36
CA CYS A 100 0.01 -9.80 -28.31
C CYS A 100 1.18 -9.95 -29.32
N ASN A 101 2.12 -10.86 -29.07
CA ASN A 101 3.33 -11.12 -29.86
C ASN A 101 3.21 -12.40 -30.72
N GLU A 102 2.01 -12.71 -31.21
CA GLU A 102 1.80 -13.85 -32.12
C GLU A 102 2.66 -13.71 -33.37
N GLY A 103 3.67 -14.58 -33.49
CA GLY A 103 4.72 -14.54 -34.51
C GLY A 103 6.13 -14.64 -33.95
N GLY A 104 6.30 -14.43 -32.63
CA GLY A 104 7.59 -14.67 -31.95
C GLY A 104 8.70 -13.71 -32.36
N PHE A 105 8.35 -12.52 -32.88
CA PHE A 105 9.31 -11.53 -33.37
C PHE A 105 10.24 -10.99 -32.27
N VAL A 106 9.85 -11.16 -31.00
CA VAL A 106 10.58 -10.66 -29.84
C VAL A 106 10.63 -11.73 -28.75
N GLN A 107 11.82 -11.96 -28.18
CA GLN A 107 11.97 -12.84 -27.03
C GLN A 107 11.56 -12.09 -25.75
N LEU A 108 10.56 -12.61 -25.05
CA LEU A 108 10.04 -12.04 -23.80
C LEU A 108 10.40 -12.93 -22.62
N GLY A 109 11.01 -12.33 -21.61
CA GLY A 109 11.46 -13.03 -20.41
C GLY A 109 11.97 -12.07 -19.36
N ARG A 110 12.56 -12.63 -18.31
CA ARG A 110 13.20 -11.82 -17.27
C ARG A 110 14.58 -11.35 -17.71
N VAL A 111 14.86 -10.07 -17.50
CA VAL A 111 16.20 -9.48 -17.52
C VAL A 111 16.96 -9.97 -16.29
N ASP A 112 18.16 -10.47 -16.53
CA ASP A 112 19.05 -11.08 -15.52
C ASP A 112 18.39 -12.20 -14.70
N GLY A 113 17.39 -12.87 -15.27
CA GLY A 113 16.65 -13.96 -14.63
C GLY A 113 15.67 -13.54 -13.52
N MET A 114 15.62 -12.26 -13.17
CA MET A 114 14.87 -11.77 -11.99
C MET A 114 13.84 -10.69 -12.32
N THR A 115 14.18 -9.73 -13.18
CA THR A 115 13.37 -8.52 -13.41
C THR A 115 12.65 -8.56 -14.74
N VAL A 116 11.51 -7.89 -14.89
CA VAL A 116 10.81 -7.77 -16.17
C VAL A 116 10.86 -6.33 -16.65
N ASP A 117 11.11 -6.12 -17.94
CA ASP A 117 10.90 -4.82 -18.56
C ASP A 117 9.40 -4.63 -18.84
N PHE A 118 8.70 -4.12 -17.82
CA PHE A 118 7.27 -3.83 -17.89
C PHE A 118 6.94 -2.78 -18.96
N ALA A 119 7.84 -1.84 -19.24
CA ALA A 119 7.60 -0.80 -20.23
C ALA A 119 7.62 -1.40 -21.64
N PHE A 120 8.58 -2.27 -21.92
CA PHE A 120 8.68 -2.99 -23.18
C PHE A 120 7.52 -3.98 -23.38
N ALA A 121 7.18 -4.76 -22.35
CA ALA A 121 6.02 -5.67 -22.41
C ALA A 121 4.71 -4.90 -22.65
N ARG A 122 4.53 -3.75 -21.98
CA ARG A 122 3.40 -2.85 -22.23
C ARG A 122 3.40 -2.32 -23.67
N MET A 123 4.54 -1.95 -24.23
CA MET A 123 4.63 -1.47 -25.61
C MET A 123 4.09 -2.51 -26.59
N ILE A 124 4.48 -3.79 -26.43
CA ILE A 124 3.99 -4.89 -27.27
C ILE A 124 2.47 -5.06 -27.16
N ILE A 125 1.92 -5.03 -25.93
CA ILE A 125 0.47 -5.13 -25.71
C ILE A 125 -0.26 -3.98 -26.42
N MET A 126 0.28 -2.76 -26.33
CA MET A 126 -0.33 -1.58 -26.97
C MET A 126 -0.25 -1.61 -28.50
N SER A 127 0.73 -2.29 -29.09
CA SER A 127 0.85 -2.45 -30.54
C SER A 127 -0.24 -3.35 -31.14
N ASN A 128 -0.73 -4.32 -30.37
CA ASN A 128 -1.81 -5.21 -30.78
C ASN A 128 -2.65 -5.64 -29.57
N PRO A 129 -3.60 -4.82 -29.09
CA PRO A 129 -4.35 -5.12 -27.86
C PRO A 129 -5.50 -6.12 -28.04
N ALA A 130 -5.89 -6.43 -29.28
CA ALA A 130 -7.04 -7.30 -29.54
C ALA A 130 -6.96 -8.69 -28.87
N PRO A 131 -5.78 -9.36 -28.78
CA PRO A 131 -5.62 -10.64 -28.08
C PRO A 131 -5.94 -10.61 -26.59
N VAL A 132 -5.83 -9.45 -25.94
CA VAL A 132 -6.13 -9.31 -24.51
C VAL A 132 -7.50 -8.74 -24.22
N THR A 133 -8.11 -7.99 -25.17
CA THR A 133 -9.42 -7.34 -24.95
C THR A 133 -10.61 -8.03 -25.62
N SER A 134 -10.38 -8.81 -26.67
CA SER A 134 -11.44 -9.21 -27.61
C SER A 134 -11.46 -10.69 -27.97
N PHE A 135 -10.43 -11.46 -27.63
CA PHE A 135 -10.39 -12.90 -27.91
C PHE A 135 -10.68 -13.71 -26.65
N CYS A 136 -11.60 -14.66 -26.80
CA CYS A 136 -11.87 -15.72 -25.83
C CYS A 136 -11.94 -17.04 -26.59
N ASP A 137 -10.82 -17.74 -26.62
CA ASP A 137 -10.66 -19.11 -27.09
C ASP A 137 -9.70 -19.84 -26.13
N GLU A 138 -9.40 -21.11 -26.39
CA GLU A 138 -8.49 -21.91 -25.55
C GLU A 138 -7.09 -21.29 -25.39
N LYS A 139 -6.66 -20.45 -26.34
CA LYS A 139 -5.36 -19.81 -26.35
C LYS A 139 -5.36 -18.48 -25.60
N HIS A 140 -6.43 -17.71 -25.69
CA HIS A 140 -6.52 -16.35 -25.19
C HIS A 140 -7.26 -16.22 -23.86
N GLY A 141 -8.02 -17.23 -23.42
CA GLY A 141 -8.75 -17.22 -22.15
C GLY A 141 -9.82 -16.10 -22.04
N ASP A 142 -10.44 -15.96 -20.86
CA ASP A 142 -11.54 -14.99 -20.64
C ASP A 142 -11.02 -13.55 -20.45
N PRO A 143 -11.38 -12.59 -21.33
CA PRO A 143 -10.97 -11.19 -21.20
C PRO A 143 -11.55 -10.48 -19.97
N PHE A 144 -12.70 -10.90 -19.43
CA PHE A 144 -13.27 -10.32 -18.21
C PHE A 144 -12.49 -10.75 -16.96
N GLN A 145 -12.08 -12.01 -16.91
CA GLN A 145 -11.18 -12.50 -15.86
C GLN A 145 -9.85 -11.76 -15.90
N ARG A 146 -9.27 -11.59 -17.10
CA ARG A 146 -8.05 -10.79 -17.29
C ARG A 146 -8.20 -9.36 -16.78
N LEU A 147 -9.27 -8.65 -17.15
CA LEU A 147 -9.55 -7.32 -16.61
C LEU A 147 -9.58 -7.32 -15.08
N THR A 148 -10.22 -8.32 -14.48
CA THR A 148 -10.31 -8.47 -13.02
C THR A 148 -8.93 -8.65 -12.39
N ASP A 149 -8.08 -9.50 -12.97
CA ASP A 149 -6.72 -9.74 -12.49
C ASP A 149 -5.83 -8.50 -12.63
N PHE A 150 -5.88 -7.80 -13.77
CA PHE A 150 -5.15 -6.55 -13.97
C PHE A 150 -5.57 -5.49 -12.94
N LYS A 151 -6.87 -5.31 -12.69
CA LYS A 151 -7.35 -4.35 -11.68
C LYS A 151 -6.95 -4.76 -10.26
N ARG A 152 -7.04 -6.06 -9.92
CA ARG A 152 -6.64 -6.58 -8.61
C ARG A 152 -5.16 -6.30 -8.34
N VAL A 153 -4.29 -6.70 -9.26
CA VAL A 153 -2.83 -6.52 -9.13
C VAL A 153 -2.46 -5.04 -9.11
N ALA A 154 -3.03 -4.22 -10.00
CA ALA A 154 -2.78 -2.77 -10.01
C ALA A 154 -3.14 -2.12 -8.67
N ASN A 155 -4.29 -2.47 -8.09
CA ASN A 155 -4.73 -1.96 -6.79
C ASN A 155 -3.83 -2.45 -5.65
N ALA A 156 -3.45 -3.73 -5.65
CA ALA A 156 -2.54 -4.28 -4.64
C ALA A 156 -1.17 -3.57 -4.68
N MET A 157 -0.60 -3.35 -5.87
CA MET A 157 0.66 -2.63 -6.05
C MET A 157 0.55 -1.19 -5.54
N LYS A 158 -0.59 -0.53 -5.78
CA LYS A 158 -0.84 0.81 -5.25
C LYS A 158 -0.88 0.81 -3.73
N THR A 159 -1.59 -0.14 -3.12
CA THR A 159 -1.68 -0.26 -1.66
C THR A 159 -0.31 -0.48 -1.02
N VAL A 160 0.56 -1.31 -1.61
CA VAL A 160 1.93 -1.54 -1.10
C VAL A 160 2.79 -0.27 -1.18
N CYS A 161 2.57 0.58 -2.18
CA CYS A 161 3.32 1.82 -2.37
C CYS A 161 2.78 3.01 -1.54
N VAL A 162 1.58 2.90 -0.96
CA VAL A 162 0.99 3.94 -0.11
C VAL A 162 1.31 3.62 1.34
N ALA A 163 1.86 4.59 2.07
CA ALA A 163 2.04 4.45 3.51
C ALA A 163 0.67 4.25 4.17
N GLU A 164 0.52 3.20 4.99
CA GLU A 164 -0.68 3.07 5.81
C GLU A 164 -0.75 4.30 6.72
N PRO A 165 -1.86 5.06 6.73
CA PRO A 165 -2.01 6.11 7.69
C PRO A 165 -1.97 5.47 9.08
N SER A 166 -0.96 5.85 9.88
CA SER A 166 -0.82 5.39 11.25
C SER A 166 -1.93 6.02 12.08
N ARG A 167 -3.06 5.32 12.17
CA ARG A 167 -4.14 5.67 13.10
C ARG A 167 -3.58 5.70 14.51
N LYS A 168 -3.59 6.89 15.13
CA LYS A 168 -3.13 7.11 16.49
C LYS A 168 -4.28 7.59 17.36
N VAL A 169 -4.22 7.25 18.65
CA VAL A 169 -5.07 7.89 19.66
C VAL A 169 -4.55 9.31 19.84
N VAL A 170 -5.42 10.30 19.60
CA VAL A 170 -5.09 11.74 19.70
C VAL A 170 -5.54 12.37 21.00
N GLY A 171 -6.43 11.72 21.76
CA GLY A 171 -6.98 12.26 23.00
C GLY A 171 -8.30 11.61 23.37
N ASP A 172 -9.06 12.28 24.25
CA ASP A 172 -10.36 11.82 24.72
C ASP A 172 -11.50 12.65 24.15
N CYS A 173 -12.67 12.04 23.99
CA CYS A 173 -13.85 12.73 23.52
C CYS A 173 -14.47 13.55 24.67
N PRO A 174 -14.70 14.87 24.49
CA PRO A 174 -15.32 15.71 25.53
C PRO A 174 -16.78 15.33 25.82
N LEU A 175 -17.44 14.59 24.91
CA LEU A 175 -18.84 14.21 25.06
C LEU A 175 -19.05 12.92 25.84
N CYS A 176 -18.09 11.98 25.79
CA CYS A 176 -18.27 10.66 26.39
C CYS A 176 -17.02 10.07 27.06
N GLY A 177 -15.92 10.83 27.11
CA GLY A 177 -14.67 10.45 27.77
C GLY A 177 -13.89 9.31 27.11
N LYS A 178 -14.37 8.74 25.99
CA LYS A 178 -13.72 7.64 25.27
C LYS A 178 -12.69 8.16 24.26
N ALA A 179 -11.70 7.33 23.94
CA ALA A 179 -10.61 7.67 23.03
C ALA A 179 -11.07 8.16 21.64
N VAL A 180 -10.34 9.12 21.10
CA VAL A 180 -10.49 9.64 19.74
C VAL A 180 -9.30 9.16 18.90
N TRP A 181 -9.59 8.59 17.74
CA TRP A 181 -8.58 8.15 16.78
C TRP A 181 -8.56 9.07 15.57
N ALA A 182 -7.36 9.39 15.09
CA ALA A 182 -7.17 10.14 13.85
C ALA A 182 -5.95 9.59 13.11
N ASP A 183 -5.91 9.80 11.79
CA ASP A 183 -4.70 9.61 11.02
C ASP A 183 -3.67 10.71 11.40
N GLU A 184 -2.40 10.52 11.08
CA GLU A 184 -1.34 11.38 11.62
C GLU A 184 -1.48 12.86 11.30
N ASP A 185 -2.01 13.16 10.11
CA ASP A 185 -2.17 14.50 9.54
C ASP A 185 -3.62 15.03 9.63
N ASP A 186 -4.55 14.23 10.18
CA ASP A 186 -5.94 14.62 10.29
C ASP A 186 -6.15 15.64 11.41
N LEU A 187 -6.85 16.73 11.07
CA LEU A 187 -7.29 17.74 12.05
C LEU A 187 -8.55 17.31 12.82
N VAL A 188 -9.20 16.23 12.39
CA VAL A 188 -10.44 15.73 12.97
C VAL A 188 -10.35 14.22 13.15
N GLY A 189 -10.54 13.76 14.39
CA GLY A 189 -10.61 12.35 14.72
C GLY A 189 -12.04 11.86 14.96
N HIS A 190 -12.19 10.55 15.11
CA HIS A 190 -13.45 9.88 15.41
C HIS A 190 -13.42 9.28 16.81
N CYS A 191 -14.45 9.57 17.61
CA CYS A 191 -14.60 8.94 18.91
C CYS A 191 -15.04 7.48 18.79
N VAL A 192 -14.39 6.56 19.51
CA VAL A 192 -14.78 5.12 19.53
C VAL A 192 -16.12 4.86 20.24
N GLY A 193 -16.56 5.80 21.07
CA GLY A 193 -17.78 5.71 21.86
C GLY A 193 -19.00 6.21 21.11
N CYS A 194 -19.09 7.52 21.00
CA CYS A 194 -20.24 8.21 20.43
C CYS A 194 -20.15 8.42 18.91
N ARG A 195 -19.05 8.00 18.27
CA ARG A 195 -18.77 8.14 16.82
C ARG A 195 -18.75 9.58 16.28
N ASN A 196 -18.87 10.58 17.15
CA ASN A 196 -18.78 11.98 16.77
C ASN A 196 -17.37 12.32 16.25
N ARG A 197 -17.36 13.29 15.32
CA ARG A 197 -16.14 13.91 14.78
C ARG A 197 -15.65 14.96 15.76
N ILE A 198 -14.44 14.76 16.29
CA ILE A 198 -13.86 15.62 17.32
C ILE A 198 -12.58 16.24 16.75
N PRO A 199 -12.42 17.57 16.77
CA PRO A 199 -11.15 18.20 16.42
C PRO A 199 -10.02 17.64 17.28
N THR A 200 -8.89 17.27 16.68
CA THR A 200 -7.79 16.58 17.39
C THR A 200 -7.24 17.42 18.54
N ALA A 201 -7.16 18.75 18.36
CA ALA A 201 -6.77 19.68 19.42
C ALA A 201 -7.71 19.64 20.63
N VAL A 202 -9.03 19.58 20.41
CA VAL A 202 -10.02 19.49 21.49
C VAL A 202 -9.89 18.16 22.25
N ALA A 203 -9.68 17.06 21.52
CA ALA A 203 -9.48 15.76 22.14
C ALA A 203 -8.22 15.70 23.00
N ALA A 204 -7.12 16.32 22.53
CA ALA A 204 -5.87 16.42 23.26
C ALA A 204 -6.00 17.27 24.53
N SER A 205 -6.71 18.41 24.45
CA SER A 205 -7.00 19.25 25.61
C SER A 205 -7.85 18.53 26.67
N GLU A 206 -8.86 17.76 26.24
CA GLU A 206 -9.69 16.99 27.16
C GLU A 206 -8.88 15.90 27.90
N LEU A 207 -8.00 15.20 27.18
CA LEU A 207 -7.09 14.23 27.78
C LEU A 207 -6.21 14.89 28.86
N LEU A 208 -5.62 16.06 28.56
CA LEU A 208 -4.84 16.82 29.54
C LEU A 208 -5.67 17.22 30.76
N HIS A 209 -6.87 17.74 30.53
CA HIS A 209 -7.75 18.16 31.61
C HIS A 209 -8.01 16.99 32.55
N ARG A 210 -8.47 15.85 32.02
CA ARG A 210 -8.74 14.63 32.80
C ARG A 210 -7.52 14.12 33.55
N LEU A 211 -6.36 14.09 32.91
CA LEU A 211 -5.11 13.61 33.53
C LEU A 211 -4.55 14.58 34.59
N SER A 212 -4.81 15.88 34.48
CA SER A 212 -4.43 16.84 35.52
C SER A 212 -5.31 16.71 36.77
N GLN A 213 -6.57 16.30 36.62
CA GLN A 213 -7.51 16.14 37.73
C GLN A 213 -7.33 14.83 38.51
N ALA A 214 -6.56 13.86 38.02
CA ALA A 214 -6.40 12.55 38.67
C ALA A 214 -4.94 12.19 38.99
N ASP A 215 -4.71 11.54 40.13
CA ASP A 215 -3.40 11.00 40.51
C ASP A 215 -3.12 9.68 39.78
N VAL A 216 -2.83 9.81 38.48
CA VAL A 216 -2.59 8.68 37.59
C VAL A 216 -1.10 8.34 37.58
N TRP A 217 -0.76 7.20 38.19
CA TRP A 217 0.60 6.67 38.25
C TRP A 217 0.94 5.82 37.03
N ARG A 218 1.98 6.20 36.27
CA ARG A 218 2.39 5.55 35.01
C ARG A 218 3.90 5.40 34.91
N SER A 219 4.34 4.49 34.03
CA SER A 219 5.76 4.40 33.70
C SER A 219 6.25 5.72 33.09
N GLN A 220 7.53 6.04 33.24
CA GLN A 220 8.10 7.28 32.70
C GLN A 220 7.95 7.38 31.17
N SER A 221 8.02 6.25 30.46
CA SER A 221 7.80 6.19 29.01
C SER A 221 6.34 6.44 28.63
N ASP A 222 5.39 5.88 29.39
CA ASP A 222 3.96 6.10 29.13
C ASP A 222 3.57 7.54 29.43
N THR A 223 4.10 8.12 30.51
CA THR A 223 3.88 9.53 30.85
C THR A 223 4.42 10.46 29.77
N SER A 224 5.65 10.23 29.30
CA SER A 224 6.24 10.98 28.19
C SER A 224 5.39 10.89 26.91
N ARG A 225 4.91 9.70 26.57
CA ARG A 225 4.04 9.49 25.41
C ARG A 225 2.70 10.22 25.54
N LEU A 226 2.04 10.11 26.70
CA LEU A 226 0.74 10.76 26.94
C LEU A 226 0.85 12.29 26.92
N LEU A 227 1.91 12.84 27.50
CA LEU A 227 2.21 14.27 27.40
C LEU A 227 2.43 14.69 25.94
N GLY A 228 3.16 13.89 25.16
CA GLY A 228 3.36 14.15 23.73
C GLY A 228 2.06 14.16 22.91
N VAL A 229 1.14 13.22 23.17
CA VAL A 229 -0.20 13.21 22.55
C VAL A 229 -0.97 14.50 22.85
N ALA A 230 -0.80 14.99 24.06
CA ALA A 230 -1.37 16.22 24.57
C ALA A 230 -0.67 17.52 24.10
N GLY A 231 0.39 17.43 23.29
CA GLY A 231 1.18 18.58 22.83
C GLY A 231 2.23 19.09 23.82
N VAL A 232 2.49 18.35 24.90
CA VAL A 232 3.50 18.65 25.91
C VAL A 232 4.73 17.77 25.70
N ASN A 233 5.81 18.35 25.16
CA ASN A 233 7.01 17.60 24.85
C ASN A 233 7.95 17.49 26.05
N VAL A 234 7.86 16.37 26.79
CA VAL A 234 8.80 16.00 27.85
C VAL A 234 9.35 14.61 27.55
N SER A 235 10.67 14.50 27.34
CA SER A 235 11.31 13.21 27.09
C SER A 235 11.34 12.33 28.33
N GLN A 236 11.31 11.01 28.15
CA GLN A 236 11.53 10.04 29.23
C GLN A 236 12.85 10.32 29.98
N SER A 237 13.92 10.69 29.28
CA SER A 237 15.23 11.01 29.88
C SER A 237 15.17 12.23 30.81
N THR A 238 14.31 13.20 30.49
CA THR A 238 14.05 14.37 31.34
C THR A 238 13.34 13.97 32.62
N ILE A 239 12.28 13.15 32.50
CA ILE A 239 11.54 12.62 33.65
C ILE A 239 12.47 11.80 34.55
N ALA A 240 13.26 10.89 33.97
CA ALA A 240 14.24 10.08 34.70
C ALA A 240 15.26 10.95 35.46
N THR A 241 15.64 12.08 34.88
CA THR A 241 16.55 13.03 35.52
C THR A 241 15.90 13.77 36.68
N TRP A 242 14.62 14.13 36.57
CA TRP A 242 13.87 14.73 37.68
C TRP A 242 13.70 13.75 38.85
N VAL A 243 13.39 12.48 38.57
CA VAL A 243 13.34 11.42 39.58
C VAL A 243 14.71 11.27 40.26
N ARG A 244 15.79 11.12 39.48
CA ARG A 244 17.16 10.97 40.02
C ARG A 244 17.61 12.15 40.88
N ARG A 245 17.13 13.36 40.56
CA ARG A 245 17.43 14.60 41.31
C ARG A 245 16.46 14.84 42.48
N GLY A 246 15.59 13.88 42.81
CA GLY A 246 14.61 14.00 43.89
C GLY A 246 13.58 15.12 43.67
N LYS A 247 13.26 15.42 42.41
CA LYS A 247 12.26 16.45 42.04
C LYS A 247 10.89 15.87 41.71
N LEU A 248 10.79 14.54 41.60
CA LEU A 248 9.56 13.79 41.41
C LEU A 248 9.61 12.57 42.33
N GLU A 249 8.48 12.23 42.92
CA GLU A 249 8.34 11.00 43.67
C GLU A 249 7.97 9.83 42.75
N THR A 250 8.29 8.62 43.21
CA THR A 250 7.90 7.39 42.53
C THR A 250 7.16 6.47 43.47
N ASP A 251 6.20 5.74 42.95
CA ASP A 251 5.53 4.69 43.73
C ASP A 251 6.43 3.46 43.94
N ASN A 252 5.90 2.45 44.63
CA ASN A 252 6.57 1.18 44.87
C ASN A 252 6.96 0.38 43.62
N LYS A 253 6.52 0.80 42.43
CA LYS A 253 6.84 0.19 41.12
C LYS A 253 7.70 1.11 40.25
N GLY A 254 8.22 2.21 40.80
CA GLY A 254 9.04 3.17 40.05
C GLY A 254 8.25 4.02 39.03
N ARG A 255 6.92 4.07 39.17
CA ARG A 255 6.03 4.89 38.33
C ARG A 255 5.98 6.31 38.87
N VAL A 256 5.75 7.27 37.98
CA VAL A 256 5.61 8.70 38.33
C VAL A 256 4.15 9.12 38.23
N CYS A 257 3.73 10.07 39.07
CA CYS A 257 2.42 10.68 38.97
C CYS A 257 2.37 11.65 37.78
N PHE A 258 1.36 11.49 36.91
CA PHE A 258 1.22 12.35 35.73
C PHE A 258 1.07 13.83 36.08
N ARG A 259 0.26 14.14 37.11
CA ARG A 259 0.01 15.51 37.57
C ARG A 259 1.30 16.21 37.97
N GLU A 260 2.12 15.57 38.81
CA GLU A 260 3.39 16.13 39.28
C GLU A 260 4.36 16.41 38.12
N VAL A 261 4.42 15.51 37.13
CA VAL A 261 5.27 15.70 35.94
C VAL A 261 4.79 16.91 35.13
N LEU A 262 3.49 17.07 34.95
CA LEU A 262 2.89 18.20 34.23
C LEU A 262 3.13 19.53 34.98
N GLU A 263 2.87 19.58 36.28
CA GLU A 263 3.13 20.75 37.12
C GLU A 263 4.61 21.14 37.08
N ARG A 264 5.50 20.16 37.14
CA ARG A 264 6.94 20.40 37.06
C ARG A 264 7.35 20.95 35.70
N PHE A 265 6.76 20.45 34.62
CA PHE A 265 6.98 20.99 33.28
C PHE A 265 6.55 22.46 33.18
N LEU A 266 5.33 22.78 33.63
CA LEU A 266 4.80 24.16 33.63
C LEU A 266 5.65 25.10 34.50
N ALA A 267 6.09 24.63 35.68
CA ALA A 267 6.96 25.40 36.57
C ALA A 267 8.36 25.69 36.00
N ASN A 268 8.84 24.85 35.07
CA ASN A 268 10.10 25.09 34.36
C ASN A 268 9.90 25.96 33.11
N ALA A 269 8.77 25.81 32.40
CA ALA A 269 8.43 26.66 31.26
C ALA A 269 8.31 28.14 31.65
N GLY A 270 7.77 28.43 32.84
CA GLY A 270 7.66 29.79 33.37
C GLY A 270 8.97 30.43 33.87
N ARG A 271 10.11 29.72 33.86
CA ARG A 271 11.43 30.27 34.25
C ARG A 271 12.31 30.64 33.04
N GLY A 272 11.77 30.48 31.83
CA GLY A 272 12.45 30.74 30.56
C GLY A 272 11.95 31.97 29.79
N CYS A 273 11.31 32.92 30.48
CA CYS A 273 10.99 34.25 29.95
C CYS A 273 11.73 35.32 30.74
#